data_AF-A0A7U5D3E3-F1
#
_entry.id   AF-A0A7U5D3E3-F1
#
_cell.length_a   1.000
_cell.length_b   1.000
_cell.length_c   1.000
_cell.angle_alpha   90.00
_cell.angle_beta   90.00
_cell.angle_gamma   90.00
#
_symmetry.space_group_name_H-M   'P 1'
#
loop_
_entity.id
_entity.type
_entity.pdbx_description
1 polymer ?
#
loop_
_entity_poly.entity_id
_entity_poly.type
_entity_poly.pdbx_seq_one_letter_code
_entity_poly.pdbx_strand_id
1 'polypeptide(L)'
;MMIQPVMAASPISSGNKLALDAKKQIGVTVSYDPAYRQMDFPRGDVPMDTGISTDVIVRAYRLQNIDLQQLVNHDMKSNWSEYPKTWGLKSPDKNIDHRRVPNLEVFFERHGKSLSITDKDSFLAGDIVTWRLPDGNLPHIGIVSDKKAADGTPLIIHNIGSGTQEENILFAYPITKHFRY
;
A
#
# COMPACT_ATOMS: atom_id res chain seq x y z
N MET A 1 37.56 1.31 32.99
CA MET A 1 36.71 2.23 32.19
C MET A 1 36.11 1.41 31.06
N MET A 2 34.87 0.94 31.22
CA MET A 2 34.22 0.09 30.22
C MET A 2 33.65 0.96 29.10
N ILE A 3 34.05 0.69 27.87
CA ILE A 3 33.53 1.35 26.67
C ILE A 3 32.31 0.52 26.23
N GLN A 4 31.12 1.10 26.30
CA GLN A 4 29.92 0.47 25.73
C GLN A 4 29.97 0.54 24.19
N PRO A 5 29.56 -0.51 23.47
CA PRO A 5 29.49 -0.45 22.03
C PRO A 5 28.26 0.37 21.62
N VAL A 6 28.48 1.38 20.80
CA VAL A 6 27.40 2.07 20.07
C VAL A 6 26.89 1.10 19.01
N MET A 7 25.65 0.64 19.13
CA MET A 7 24.99 -0.13 18.07
C MET A 7 24.88 0.74 16.83
N ALA A 8 25.60 0.39 15.76
CA ALA A 8 25.41 0.99 14.45
C ALA A 8 24.02 0.58 13.92
N ALA A 9 23.16 1.55 13.65
CA ALA A 9 21.89 1.31 12.98
C ALA A 9 22.17 0.72 11.59
N SER A 10 21.65 -0.48 11.33
CA SER A 10 21.73 -1.11 10.00
C SER A 10 21.17 -0.17 8.94
N PRO A 11 21.80 -0.09 7.74
CA PRO A 11 21.27 0.73 6.66
C PRO A 11 19.84 0.29 6.33
N ILE A 12 18.92 1.25 6.33
CA ILE A 12 17.52 1.03 5.98
C ILE A 12 17.50 0.58 4.50
N SER A 13 17.15 -0.69 4.24
CA SER A 13 16.86 -1.15 2.89
C SER A 13 15.68 -0.35 2.31
N SER A 14 15.58 -0.21 0.99
CA SER A 14 14.47 0.52 0.35
C SER A 14 13.09 0.04 0.84
N GLY A 15 12.93 -1.27 1.02
CA GLY A 15 11.72 -1.88 1.59
C GLY A 15 11.46 -1.44 3.04
N ASN A 16 12.47 -1.47 3.92
CA ASN A 16 12.35 -0.95 5.28
C ASN A 16 11.94 0.53 5.28
N LYS A 17 12.46 1.32 4.33
CA LYS A 17 12.09 2.74 4.22
C LYS A 17 10.60 2.91 3.92
N LEU A 18 10.03 2.11 3.01
CA LEU A 18 8.61 2.20 2.67
C LEU A 18 7.72 1.83 3.85
N ALA A 19 8.05 0.77 4.59
CA ALA A 19 7.33 0.40 5.81
C ALA A 19 7.38 1.53 6.85
N LEU A 20 8.55 2.11 7.09
CA LEU A 20 8.71 3.23 8.03
C LEU A 20 7.95 4.49 7.58
N ASP A 21 7.91 4.78 6.28
CA ASP A 21 7.15 5.90 5.73
C ASP A 21 5.64 5.68 5.84
N ALA A 22 5.16 4.45 5.70
CA ALA A 22 3.77 4.09 5.93
C ALA A 22 3.38 4.29 7.41
N LYS A 23 4.23 3.90 8.36
CA LYS A 23 3.99 4.06 9.81
C LYS A 23 3.78 5.49 10.26
N LYS A 24 4.35 6.48 9.56
CA LYS A 24 4.17 7.91 9.88
C LYS A 24 2.72 8.37 9.80
N GLN A 25 1.84 7.57 9.18
CA GLN A 25 0.42 7.86 9.05
C GLN A 25 -0.40 7.40 10.27
N ILE A 26 0.16 6.54 11.12
CA ILE A 26 -0.50 6.07 12.35
C ILE A 26 -0.66 7.26 13.30
N GLY A 27 -1.90 7.51 13.75
CA GLY A 27 -2.24 8.69 14.56
C GLY A 27 -2.38 10.00 13.79
N VAL A 28 -2.07 10.02 12.48
CA VAL A 28 -2.33 11.14 11.58
C VAL A 28 -3.62 10.88 10.81
N THR A 29 -3.69 9.76 10.09
CA THR A 29 -4.91 9.31 9.42
C THR A 29 -5.74 8.50 10.40
N VAL A 30 -6.79 9.11 10.94
CA VAL A 30 -7.57 8.60 12.07
C VAL A 30 -8.98 8.17 11.69
N SER A 31 -9.39 8.40 10.44
CA SER A 31 -10.72 8.05 9.94
C SER A 31 -10.66 7.35 8.58
N TYR A 32 -11.82 6.87 8.14
CA TYR A 32 -11.99 6.18 6.87
C TYR A 32 -13.03 6.89 5.99
N ASP A 33 -12.65 7.21 4.75
CA ASP A 33 -13.56 7.79 3.76
C ASP A 33 -13.28 7.28 2.33
N PRO A 34 -14.15 6.41 1.78
CA PRO A 34 -14.03 5.90 0.43
C PRO A 34 -14.65 6.82 -0.63
N ALA A 35 -15.22 7.98 -0.24
CA ALA A 35 -15.92 8.85 -1.16
C ALA A 35 -15.03 9.37 -2.29
N TYR A 36 -15.63 9.47 -3.48
CA TYR A 36 -15.02 10.14 -4.61
C TYR A 36 -14.85 11.64 -4.31
N ARG A 37 -13.69 12.19 -4.68
CA ARG A 37 -13.38 13.61 -4.52
C ARG A 37 -12.55 14.07 -5.72
N GLN A 38 -12.76 15.31 -6.15
CA GLN A 38 -11.82 15.95 -7.07
C GLN A 38 -10.50 16.19 -6.35
N MET A 39 -9.39 15.98 -7.06
CA MET A 39 -8.04 16.14 -6.52
C MET A 39 -7.16 16.92 -7.49
N ASP A 40 -6.16 17.59 -6.92
CA ASP A 40 -5.06 18.13 -7.70
C ASP A 40 -4.34 17.03 -8.47
N PHE A 41 -3.64 17.41 -9.53
CA PHE A 41 -2.84 16.49 -10.33
C PHE A 41 -1.64 17.20 -10.94
N PRO A 42 -0.41 16.66 -10.80
CA PRO A 42 -0.06 15.48 -9.99
C PRO A 42 -0.13 15.79 -8.49
N ARG A 43 0.16 14.79 -7.65
CA ARG A 43 0.32 14.93 -6.19
C ARG A 43 -0.94 15.28 -5.38
N GLY A 44 -2.15 15.15 -5.93
CA GLY A 44 -3.39 15.32 -5.18
C GLY A 44 -3.63 14.21 -4.15
N ASP A 45 -4.27 14.56 -3.04
CA ASP A 45 -4.56 13.65 -1.91
C ASP A 45 -5.90 14.05 -1.28
N VAL A 46 -6.47 13.15 -0.49
CA VAL A 46 -7.55 13.49 0.45
C VAL A 46 -6.96 14.13 1.71
N PRO A 47 -7.78 14.76 2.57
CA PRO A 47 -7.29 15.30 3.85
C PRO A 47 -6.50 14.26 4.67
N MET A 48 -5.44 14.71 5.35
CA MET A 48 -4.49 13.82 6.03
C MET A 48 -5.11 12.99 7.17
N ASP A 49 -6.17 13.51 7.78
CA ASP A 49 -6.92 12.86 8.86
C ASP A 49 -7.86 11.74 8.39
N THR A 50 -8.00 11.57 7.06
CA THR A 50 -8.83 10.54 6.45
C THR A 50 -8.13 9.83 5.30
N GLY A 51 -8.76 8.75 4.82
CA GLY A 51 -8.28 7.96 3.68
C GLY A 51 -8.81 6.53 3.70
N ILE A 52 -8.31 5.73 2.78
CA ILE A 52 -8.54 4.29 2.68
C ILE A 52 -7.21 3.55 2.60
N SER A 53 -7.26 2.22 2.44
CA SER A 53 -6.07 1.37 2.39
C SER A 53 -5.07 1.76 1.30
N THR A 54 -5.53 2.16 0.11
CA THR A 54 -4.66 2.60 -0.99
C THR A 54 -3.95 3.92 -0.71
N ASP A 55 -4.56 4.83 0.05
CA ASP A 55 -3.95 6.12 0.41
C ASP A 55 -2.70 5.91 1.28
N VAL A 56 -2.71 4.86 2.13
CA VAL A 56 -1.54 4.46 2.92
C VAL A 56 -0.35 4.17 2.00
N ILE A 57 -0.59 3.44 0.91
CA ILE A 57 0.41 3.08 -0.09
C ILE A 57 0.92 4.33 -0.82
N VAL A 58 -0.01 5.16 -1.31
CA VAL A 58 0.28 6.37 -2.09
C VAL A 58 1.12 7.36 -1.27
N ARG A 59 0.74 7.61 -0.01
CA ARG A 59 1.45 8.52 0.89
C ARG A 59 2.84 8.00 1.25
N ALA A 60 2.99 6.69 1.48
CA ALA A 60 4.30 6.08 1.74
C ALA A 60 5.27 6.26 0.56
N TYR A 61 4.82 5.99 -0.66
CA TYR A 61 5.64 6.21 -1.87
C TYR A 61 5.93 7.70 -2.13
N ARG A 62 5.01 8.61 -1.79
CA ARG A 62 5.23 10.06 -1.95
C ARG A 62 6.36 10.60 -1.11
N LEU A 63 6.60 10.03 0.07
CA LEU A 63 7.76 10.36 0.92
C LEU A 63 9.10 9.90 0.29
N GLN A 64 9.02 9.16 -0.82
CA GLN A 64 10.16 8.73 -1.63
C GLN A 64 10.15 9.39 -3.02
N ASN A 65 9.38 10.48 -3.20
CA ASN A 65 9.20 11.18 -4.47
C ASN A 65 8.57 10.33 -5.59
N ILE A 66 7.88 9.25 -5.24
CA ILE A 66 7.13 8.42 -6.19
C ILE A 66 5.65 8.80 -6.08
N ASP A 67 5.05 9.29 -7.17
CA ASP A 67 3.64 9.68 -7.21
C ASP A 67 2.79 8.66 -7.96
N LEU A 68 2.21 7.70 -7.22
CA LEU A 68 1.35 6.67 -7.80
C LEU A 68 0.11 7.25 -8.51
N GLN A 69 -0.38 8.43 -8.10
CA GLN A 69 -1.46 9.11 -8.83
C GLN A 69 -1.07 9.36 -10.29
N GLN A 70 0.13 9.92 -10.50
CA GLN A 70 0.65 10.23 -11.83
C GLN A 70 1.03 8.95 -12.58
N LEU A 71 1.76 8.03 -11.95
CA LEU A 71 2.29 6.83 -12.59
C LEU A 71 1.16 5.90 -13.07
N VAL A 72 0.16 5.63 -12.22
CA VAL A 72 -1.00 4.81 -12.59
C VAL A 72 -1.78 5.48 -13.72
N ASN A 73 -2.03 6.81 -13.62
CA ASN A 73 -2.76 7.51 -14.67
C ASN A 73 -2.05 7.45 -16.03
N HIS A 74 -0.73 7.60 -16.05
CA HIS A 74 0.06 7.52 -17.28
C HIS A 74 0.10 6.10 -17.85
N ASP A 75 0.28 5.07 -17.02
CA ASP A 75 0.26 3.69 -17.51
C ASP A 75 -1.12 3.30 -18.05
N MET A 76 -2.20 3.70 -17.37
CA MET A 76 -3.57 3.46 -17.83
C MET A 76 -3.89 4.17 -19.15
N LYS A 77 -3.36 5.37 -19.40
CA LYS A 77 -3.55 6.06 -20.70
C LYS A 77 -2.99 5.26 -21.86
N SER A 78 -1.84 4.62 -21.66
CA SER A 78 -1.17 3.84 -22.70
C SER A 78 -1.67 2.39 -22.78
N ASN A 79 -2.28 1.87 -21.72
CA ASN A 79 -2.60 0.45 -21.57
C ASN A 79 -4.03 0.21 -21.06
N TRP A 80 -4.98 1.05 -21.45
CA TRP A 80 -6.36 1.05 -20.93
C TRP A 80 -7.07 -0.31 -20.99
N SER A 81 -6.76 -1.15 -21.99
CA SER A 81 -7.33 -2.49 -22.14
C SER A 81 -6.95 -3.46 -21.03
N GLU A 82 -5.79 -3.27 -20.40
CA GLU A 82 -5.23 -4.16 -19.37
C GLU A 82 -5.83 -3.91 -17.98
N TYR A 83 -6.51 -2.77 -17.80
CA TYR A 83 -7.06 -2.38 -16.52
C TYR A 83 -8.54 -2.80 -16.37
N PRO A 84 -9.02 -3.03 -15.13
CA PRO A 84 -10.40 -3.44 -14.88
C PRO A 84 -11.43 -2.43 -15.37
N LYS A 85 -12.48 -2.91 -16.03
CA LYS A 85 -13.57 -2.08 -16.60
C LYS A 85 -14.80 -1.98 -15.69
N THR A 86 -14.64 -2.32 -14.41
CA THR A 86 -15.74 -2.53 -13.43
C THR A 86 -16.59 -1.28 -13.17
N TRP A 87 -16.09 -0.09 -13.48
CA TRP A 87 -16.75 1.19 -13.20
C TRP A 87 -17.39 1.86 -14.42
N GLY A 88 -17.43 1.21 -15.59
CA GLY A 88 -18.07 1.75 -16.80
C GLY A 88 -17.41 3.02 -17.37
N LEU A 89 -16.19 3.35 -16.92
CA LEU A 89 -15.43 4.48 -17.43
C LEU A 89 -14.92 4.20 -18.84
N LYS A 90 -14.72 5.26 -19.62
CA LYS A 90 -14.20 5.20 -21.01
C LYS A 90 -12.74 5.66 -21.12
N SER A 91 -12.20 6.24 -20.06
CA SER A 91 -10.86 6.78 -19.98
C SER A 91 -10.39 6.81 -18.53
N PRO A 92 -9.07 6.95 -18.29
CA PRO A 92 -8.53 7.14 -16.95
C PRO A 92 -9.17 8.34 -16.23
N ASP A 93 -9.37 8.21 -14.93
CA ASP A 93 -9.79 9.25 -14.00
C ASP A 93 -8.72 9.49 -12.93
N LYS A 94 -7.99 10.60 -13.13
CA LYS A 94 -6.89 11.04 -12.27
C LYS A 94 -7.26 11.24 -10.79
N ASN A 95 -8.56 11.37 -10.49
CA ASN A 95 -9.05 11.60 -9.13
C ASN A 95 -9.20 10.32 -8.31
N ILE A 96 -9.25 9.15 -8.95
CA ILE A 96 -9.64 7.91 -8.25
C ILE A 96 -8.84 6.66 -8.67
N ASP A 97 -8.18 6.67 -9.83
CA ASP A 97 -7.57 5.43 -10.35
C ASP A 97 -6.52 4.81 -9.43
N HIS A 98 -5.63 5.63 -8.87
CA HIS A 98 -4.61 5.21 -7.90
C HIS A 98 -5.19 4.78 -6.55
N ARG A 99 -6.46 5.13 -6.27
CA ARG A 99 -7.16 4.77 -5.03
C ARG A 99 -7.92 3.46 -5.16
N ARG A 100 -7.88 2.79 -6.32
CA ARG A 100 -8.52 1.49 -6.57
C ARG A 100 -7.51 0.36 -6.46
N VAL A 101 -7.70 -0.53 -5.50
CA VAL A 101 -6.83 -1.72 -5.31
C VAL A 101 -6.65 -2.51 -6.61
N PRO A 102 -7.70 -2.83 -7.41
CA PRO A 102 -7.51 -3.57 -8.66
C PRO A 102 -6.64 -2.85 -9.70
N ASN A 103 -6.63 -1.51 -9.71
CA ASN A 103 -5.74 -0.75 -10.59
C ASN A 103 -4.29 -0.81 -10.09
N LEU A 104 -4.07 -0.70 -8.77
CA LEU A 104 -2.74 -0.86 -8.19
C LEU A 104 -2.17 -2.27 -8.40
N GLU A 105 -3.02 -3.30 -8.34
CA GLU A 105 -2.62 -4.68 -8.66
C GLU A 105 -2.06 -4.78 -10.09
N VAL A 106 -2.76 -4.24 -11.09
CA VAL A 106 -2.28 -4.24 -12.48
C VAL A 106 -1.00 -3.41 -12.63
N PHE A 107 -0.94 -2.24 -11.99
CA PHE A 107 0.26 -1.40 -12.03
C PHE A 107 1.49 -2.13 -11.45
N PHE A 108 1.37 -2.74 -10.27
CA PHE A 108 2.48 -3.45 -9.65
C PHE A 108 2.87 -4.74 -10.39
N GLU A 109 1.93 -5.44 -11.03
CA GLU A 109 2.24 -6.57 -11.92
C GLU A 109 3.10 -6.15 -13.12
N ARG A 110 2.84 -4.97 -13.66
CA ARG A 110 3.51 -4.46 -14.87
C ARG A 110 4.87 -3.82 -14.57
N HIS A 111 5.02 -3.21 -13.40
CA HIS A 111 6.17 -2.36 -13.07
C HIS A 111 7.01 -2.86 -11.89
N GLY A 112 6.51 -3.83 -11.12
CA GLY A 112 7.20 -4.45 -9.99
C GLY A 112 7.47 -5.94 -10.21
N LYS A 113 7.72 -6.64 -9.11
CA LYS A 113 7.87 -8.10 -9.07
C LYS A 113 6.68 -8.70 -8.35
N SER A 114 5.98 -9.63 -9.01
CA SER A 114 5.03 -10.52 -8.34
C SER A 114 5.79 -11.60 -7.57
N LEU A 115 5.43 -11.80 -6.31
CA LEU A 115 6.09 -12.71 -5.37
C LEU A 115 5.16 -13.85 -4.97
N SER A 116 5.72 -14.86 -4.30
CA SER A 116 4.95 -15.98 -3.79
C SER A 116 3.95 -15.52 -2.73
N ILE A 117 2.73 -16.06 -2.77
CA ILE A 117 1.71 -15.86 -1.74
C ILE A 117 1.67 -17.01 -0.73
N THR A 118 2.40 -18.09 -0.99
CA THR A 118 2.41 -19.32 -0.16
C THR A 118 3.70 -19.52 0.61
N ASP A 119 4.81 -18.92 0.16
CA ASP A 119 6.09 -18.95 0.85
C ASP A 119 6.12 -17.86 1.93
N LYS A 120 5.98 -18.28 3.19
CA LYS A 120 5.92 -17.38 4.35
C LYS A 120 7.20 -16.58 4.57
N ASP A 121 8.33 -17.10 4.13
CA ASP A 121 9.63 -16.42 4.30
C ASP A 121 9.87 -15.37 3.20
N SER A 122 9.02 -15.33 2.17
CA SER A 122 9.16 -14.38 1.06
C SER A 122 8.67 -12.96 1.38
N PHE A 123 7.89 -12.78 2.46
CA PHE A 123 7.31 -11.50 2.88
C PHE A 123 8.34 -10.67 3.63
N LEU A 124 8.78 -9.59 3.00
CA LEU A 124 9.75 -8.64 3.56
C LEU A 124 9.10 -7.27 3.78
N ALA A 125 9.65 -6.52 4.73
CA ALA A 125 9.19 -5.17 5.00
C ALA A 125 9.21 -4.30 3.73
N GLY A 126 8.13 -3.56 3.52
CA GLY A 126 7.91 -2.75 2.32
C GLY A 126 7.20 -3.48 1.17
N ASP A 127 7.01 -4.80 1.26
CA ASP A 127 6.22 -5.50 0.25
C ASP A 127 4.75 -5.06 0.31
N ILE A 128 4.09 -5.12 -0.84
CA ILE A 128 2.68 -4.77 -1.01
C ILE A 128 1.88 -6.06 -1.09
N VAL A 129 0.85 -6.20 -0.27
CA VAL A 129 -0.03 -7.38 -0.25
C VAL A 129 -1.47 -6.94 -0.45
N THR A 130 -2.22 -7.68 -1.24
CA THR A 130 -3.66 -7.44 -1.46
C THR A 130 -4.51 -8.62 -1.04
N TRP A 131 -5.74 -8.33 -0.66
CA TRP A 131 -6.75 -9.29 -0.27
C TRP A 131 -8.08 -8.98 -0.94
N ARG A 132 -8.99 -9.94 -0.84
CA ARG A 132 -10.42 -9.70 -0.90
C ARG A 132 -11.01 -10.08 0.44
N LEU A 133 -11.56 -9.09 1.14
CA LEU A 133 -12.09 -9.28 2.48
C LEU A 133 -13.42 -10.07 2.43
N PRO A 134 -13.74 -10.80 3.51
CA PRO A 134 -15.09 -11.34 3.72
C PRO A 134 -16.14 -10.23 3.61
N ASP A 135 -17.38 -10.61 3.31
CA ASP A 135 -18.51 -9.69 3.11
C ASP A 135 -18.40 -8.81 1.86
N GLY A 136 -18.68 -9.43 0.70
CA GLY A 136 -18.80 -8.71 -0.57
C GLY A 136 -17.52 -8.64 -1.39
N ASN A 137 -16.50 -9.44 -1.06
CA ASN A 137 -15.26 -9.55 -1.84
C ASN A 137 -14.56 -8.18 -1.98
N LEU A 138 -14.56 -7.39 -0.91
CA LEU A 138 -14.07 -6.02 -0.92
C LEU A 138 -12.53 -6.00 -1.12
N PRO A 139 -12.01 -5.31 -2.15
CA PRO A 139 -10.57 -5.20 -2.35
C PRO A 139 -9.87 -4.44 -1.23
N HIS A 140 -8.78 -5.00 -0.71
CA HIS A 140 -7.96 -4.40 0.34
C HIS A 140 -6.47 -4.53 0.03
N ILE A 141 -5.64 -3.63 0.56
CA ILE A 141 -4.20 -3.56 0.32
C ILE A 141 -3.46 -3.08 1.58
N GLY A 142 -2.19 -3.44 1.72
CA GLY A 142 -1.35 -3.02 2.83
C GLY A 142 0.13 -3.19 2.54
N ILE A 143 0.95 -2.59 3.39
CA ILE A 143 2.42 -2.70 3.37
C ILE A 143 2.87 -3.65 4.48
N VAL A 144 3.73 -4.61 4.15
CA VAL A 144 4.38 -5.46 5.14
C VAL A 144 5.29 -4.61 6.03
N SER A 145 5.11 -4.75 7.34
CA SER A 145 5.87 -4.04 8.36
C SER A 145 7.24 -4.67 8.61
N ASP A 146 8.18 -3.87 9.11
CA ASP A 146 9.42 -4.33 9.74
C ASP A 146 9.21 -4.93 11.15
N LYS A 147 8.00 -4.83 11.72
CA LYS A 147 7.63 -5.53 12.96
C LYS A 147 6.92 -6.85 12.70
N LYS A 148 7.01 -7.73 13.69
CA LYS A 148 6.37 -9.05 13.70
C LYS A 148 5.48 -9.20 14.93
N ALA A 149 4.43 -9.99 14.79
CA ALA A 149 3.64 -10.51 15.91
C ALA A 149 4.44 -11.54 16.71
N ALA A 150 3.88 -12.00 17.84
CA ALA A 150 4.52 -12.95 18.74
C ALA A 150 4.81 -14.32 18.08
N ASP A 151 4.04 -14.70 17.07
CA ASP A 151 4.20 -15.92 16.27
C ASP A 151 5.24 -15.75 15.14
N GLY A 152 5.87 -14.58 15.00
CA GLY A 152 6.82 -14.27 13.95
C GLY A 152 6.19 -13.79 12.64
N THR A 153 4.87 -13.74 12.53
CA THR A 153 4.17 -13.21 11.35
C THR A 153 4.45 -11.71 11.20
N PRO A 154 4.92 -11.23 10.04
CA PRO A 154 5.01 -9.80 9.78
C PRO A 154 3.67 -9.09 9.94
N LEU A 155 3.67 -7.95 10.64
CA LEU A 155 2.49 -7.10 10.74
C LEU A 155 2.23 -6.40 9.40
N ILE A 156 1.01 -5.90 9.20
CA ILE A 156 0.62 -5.12 8.03
C ILE A 156 0.26 -3.70 8.45
N ILE A 157 0.69 -2.72 7.67
CA ILE A 157 0.30 -1.32 7.80
C ILE A 157 -0.79 -1.04 6.76
N HIS A 158 -1.99 -0.68 7.22
CA HIS A 158 -3.17 -0.48 6.35
C HIS A 158 -4.22 0.41 7.05
N ASN A 159 -5.27 0.78 6.32
CA ASN A 159 -6.47 1.41 6.88
C ASN A 159 -7.71 0.63 6.44
N ILE A 160 -8.44 0.05 7.40
CA ILE A 160 -9.66 -0.76 7.19
C ILE A 160 -10.83 -0.27 8.05
N GLY A 161 -10.98 1.06 8.19
CA GLY A 161 -12.19 1.66 8.79
C GLY A 161 -11.93 2.60 9.96
N SER A 162 -10.85 2.40 10.72
CA SER A 162 -10.54 3.15 11.94
C SER A 162 -9.22 3.94 11.85
N GLY A 163 -8.86 4.39 10.65
CA GLY A 163 -7.59 5.05 10.38
C GLY A 163 -6.45 4.05 10.10
N THR A 164 -5.23 4.58 9.93
CA THR A 164 -4.05 3.75 9.65
C THR A 164 -3.60 3.02 10.92
N GLN A 165 -3.48 1.70 10.81
CA GLN A 165 -3.08 0.80 11.89
C GLN A 165 -1.91 -0.10 11.46
N GLU A 166 -1.26 -0.72 12.43
CA GLU A 166 -0.24 -1.76 12.27
C GLU A 166 -0.74 -3.03 12.96
N GLU A 167 -1.26 -3.99 12.19
CA GLU A 167 -2.03 -5.13 12.72
C GLU A 167 -1.57 -6.49 12.16
N ASN A 168 -1.84 -7.57 12.90
CA ASN A 168 -1.50 -8.93 12.49
C ASN A 168 -2.58 -9.51 11.56
N ILE A 169 -2.68 -8.99 10.33
CA ILE A 169 -3.70 -9.41 9.35
C ILE A 169 -3.14 -10.16 8.13
N LEU A 170 -1.81 -10.31 8.01
CA LEU A 170 -1.16 -10.86 6.81
C LEU A 170 -1.79 -12.18 6.33
N PHE A 171 -2.01 -13.10 7.27
CA PHE A 171 -2.62 -14.41 7.02
C PHE A 171 -4.04 -14.55 7.61
N ALA A 172 -4.67 -13.45 8.04
CA ALA A 172 -6.04 -13.48 8.56
C ALA A 172 -7.09 -13.69 7.45
N TYR A 173 -6.74 -13.34 6.21
CA TYR A 173 -7.57 -13.52 5.02
C TYR A 173 -6.77 -14.16 3.89
N PRO A 174 -7.42 -14.84 2.92
CA PRO A 174 -6.73 -15.34 1.74
C PRO A 174 -6.04 -14.22 0.96
N ILE A 175 -4.72 -14.31 0.84
CA ILE A 175 -3.91 -13.36 0.07
C ILE A 175 -4.28 -13.49 -1.42
N THR A 176 -4.54 -12.36 -2.07
CA THR A 176 -4.83 -12.29 -3.51
C THR A 176 -3.56 -12.10 -4.32
N LYS A 177 -2.73 -11.11 -3.99
CA LYS A 177 -1.45 -10.84 -4.66
C LYS A 177 -0.40 -10.32 -3.68
N HIS A 178 0.87 -10.51 -4.03
CA HIS A 178 2.04 -10.08 -3.27
C HIS A 178 3.08 -9.48 -4.23
N PHE A 179 3.56 -8.28 -3.94
CA PHE A 179 4.44 -7.52 -4.82
C PHE A 179 5.61 -6.88 -4.10
N ARG A 180 6.68 -6.64 -4.86
CA ARG A 180 7.78 -5.74 -4.50
C ARG A 180 8.07 -4.78 -5.64
N TYR A 181 8.05 -3.49 -5.36
CA TYR A 181 8.27 -2.41 -6.31
C TYR A 181 9.42 -1.51 -5.84
#